data_AF-A0AAN8PHA3-F1
#
_entry.id   AF-A0AAN8PHA3-F1
#
_cell.length_a   1.000
_cell.length_b   1.000
_cell.length_c   1.000
_cell.angle_alpha   90.00
_cell.angle_beta   90.00
_cell.angle_gamma   90.00
#
_symmetry.space_group_name_H-M   'P 1'
#
loop_
_entity.id
_entity.type
_entity.pdbx_description
1 polymer ?
#
loop_
_entity_poly.entity_id
_entity_poly.type
_entity_poly.pdbx_seq_one_letter_code
_entity_poly.pdbx_strand_id
1 'polypeptide(L)'
;MTTPPLDRRVAAIRDESQGKSSVARKRKCNNIIPPSESQMRALEDSLRNIDGISSPSGFGKTTSIVFSLRNQIGHLASALQIFQENNINVVHIESRKSRMKDAQYDIYVDVETDNIRLEELVNRLKKEVANITFNDITVPLSPPPNVQESCDMSNVPWFPRNIQDLDFSAHRVLMYGTELDADHPGFKDEVYRERRNYFSKIAMQYKHGEPIPRVDYSNEEKWTWGTVFRELTTLYPTHACREYLTNIPLLVEHCGYREDNVPQLEDVSNFLKARTGFQLRPVAGYLSSRDFLAGLAFRLFHCTQYIRHSSDPFYTPEPDCCHELMGHMPLLADASFAQFSQEIGLASLGASDEEVSKLSTCYFFTVEFGLCKQDGDLRAYGAGLLSSIGELKHALTDKAKKIRFEPMRTSQQECLITTFQDVYFFTDSFEDAKERMRQFASTIKRPFAVRYNPYTNSVDVLDNTRCIATVVSELKGDLCIVSDALRRLQMLEKKLNEYENKPNNSLGSPLDRPSRHVTEKLQMIGQRESIDLSL
;
A
#
# COMPACT_ATOMS: atom_id res chain seq x y z
N MET A 1 -6.69 63.03 34.89
CA MET A 1 -6.73 63.37 33.45
C MET A 1 -7.38 62.19 32.74
N THR A 2 -8.72 62.13 32.76
CA THR A 2 -9.63 62.62 31.70
C THR A 2 -9.63 61.75 30.44
N THR A 3 -10.60 60.82 30.38
CA THR A 3 -11.33 60.42 29.16
C THR A 3 -11.86 61.67 28.42
N PRO A 4 -12.09 61.69 27.09
CA PRO A 4 -13.25 60.98 26.51
C PRO A 4 -13.15 60.49 25.04
N PRO A 5 -14.20 59.79 24.55
CA PRO A 5 -14.29 59.11 23.28
C PRO A 5 -15.04 59.93 22.22
N LEU A 6 -15.14 59.41 21.00
CA LEU A 6 -16.00 59.94 19.93
C LEU A 6 -17.21 59.02 19.67
N ASP A 7 -18.29 59.71 19.35
CA ASP A 7 -19.68 59.43 19.68
C ASP A 7 -20.49 58.92 18.47
N ARG A 8 -21.69 58.45 18.81
CA ARG A 8 -22.83 57.90 18.07
C ARG A 8 -23.29 58.65 16.82
N ARG A 9 -24.02 57.92 15.96
CA ARG A 9 -25.42 58.21 15.54
C ARG A 9 -26.02 56.97 14.80
N VAL A 10 -27.05 56.31 15.36
CA VAL A 10 -28.52 56.48 15.08
C VAL A 10 -28.85 56.12 13.62
N ALA A 11 -29.63 55.08 13.30
CA ALA A 11 -31.09 55.05 13.49
C ALA A 11 -31.70 53.63 13.34
N ALA A 12 -32.84 53.44 13.99
CA ALA A 12 -33.70 52.27 13.94
C ALA A 12 -34.64 52.28 12.72
N ILE A 13 -35.01 51.09 12.23
CA ILE A 13 -36.29 50.83 11.55
C ILE A 13 -36.85 49.51 12.09
N ARG A 14 -38.05 49.60 12.66
CA ARG A 14 -39.00 48.50 12.92
C ARG A 14 -39.96 48.41 11.73
N ASP A 15 -40.31 47.19 11.32
CA ASP A 15 -41.67 46.73 10.97
C ASP A 15 -41.57 45.21 10.71
N GLU A 16 -42.14 44.37 11.57
CA GLU A 16 -43.50 43.80 11.47
C GLU A 16 -43.82 43.16 10.11
N SER A 17 -43.85 41.82 10.06
CA SER A 17 -45.09 41.07 9.81
C SER A 17 -44.87 39.59 9.50
N GLN A 18 -45.60 38.78 10.27
CA GLN A 18 -46.30 37.54 9.90
C GLN A 18 -45.52 36.25 9.65
N GLY A 19 -45.99 35.22 10.36
CA GLY A 19 -45.45 33.89 10.37
C GLY A 19 -45.65 33.12 9.07
N LYS A 20 -44.86 32.05 8.94
CA LYS A 20 -45.26 30.79 8.32
C LYS A 20 -44.25 29.71 8.72
N SER A 21 -44.78 28.61 9.21
CA SER A 21 -44.12 27.33 9.37
C SER A 21 -43.33 26.95 8.11
N SER A 22 -42.08 26.50 8.26
CA SER A 22 -41.38 25.78 7.19
C SER A 22 -40.69 24.54 7.76
N VAL A 23 -41.47 23.46 7.77
CA VAL A 23 -41.11 22.10 7.34
C VAL A 23 -39.60 21.85 7.23
N ALA A 24 -39.08 21.01 8.13
CA ALA A 24 -37.83 20.30 7.94
C ALA A 24 -37.89 19.51 6.62
N ARG A 25 -37.23 20.00 5.58
CA ARG A 25 -37.01 19.25 4.34
C ARG A 25 -36.06 18.10 4.65
N LYS A 26 -36.61 16.92 4.96
CA LYS A 26 -35.94 15.65 4.72
C LYS A 26 -35.52 15.64 3.25
N ARG A 27 -34.22 15.76 2.97
CA ARG A 27 -33.67 15.50 1.64
C ARG A 27 -33.98 14.03 1.32
N LYS A 28 -34.82 13.78 0.32
CA LYS A 28 -34.97 12.44 -0.26
C LYS A 28 -33.60 12.04 -0.83
N CYS A 29 -33.06 10.92 -0.39
CA CYS A 29 -32.05 10.20 -1.16
C CYS A 29 -32.64 9.96 -2.55
N ASN A 30 -32.01 10.49 -3.59
CA ASN A 30 -32.31 10.06 -4.94
C ASN A 30 -31.91 8.60 -5.06
N ASN A 31 -32.79 7.79 -5.64
CA ASN A 31 -32.56 6.37 -5.89
C ASN A 31 -31.24 6.19 -6.65
N ILE A 32 -30.25 5.56 -6.01
CA ILE A 32 -29.13 4.95 -6.74
C ILE A 32 -29.74 3.72 -7.42
N ILE A 33 -30.09 3.88 -8.69
CA ILE A 33 -30.56 2.79 -9.53
C ILE A 33 -29.29 2.10 -10.08
N PRO A 34 -29.07 0.81 -9.81
CA PRO A 34 -27.97 0.09 -10.45
C PRO A 34 -28.12 0.18 -11.97
N PRO A 35 -27.01 0.27 -12.74
CA PRO A 35 -27.10 0.32 -14.19
C PRO A 35 -27.87 -0.88 -14.71
N SER A 36 -28.85 -0.64 -15.59
CA SER A 36 -29.64 -1.72 -16.16
C SER A 36 -28.75 -2.63 -17.02
N GLU A 37 -29.13 -3.90 -17.20
CA GLU A 37 -28.41 -4.83 -18.10
C GLU A 37 -28.21 -4.24 -19.50
N SER A 38 -29.11 -3.37 -19.95
CA SER A 38 -29.02 -2.65 -21.22
C SER A 38 -27.95 -1.56 -21.25
N GLN A 39 -27.72 -0.85 -20.14
CA GLN A 39 -26.69 0.19 -20.05
C GLN A 39 -25.29 -0.44 -20.01
N MET A 40 -25.15 -1.61 -19.39
CA MET A 40 -23.88 -2.35 -19.40
C MET A 40 -23.53 -2.90 -20.78
N ARG A 41 -24.51 -3.43 -21.53
CA ARG A 41 -24.29 -3.87 -22.92
C ARG A 41 -23.92 -2.74 -23.88
N ALA A 42 -24.49 -1.55 -23.69
CA ALA A 42 -24.18 -0.37 -24.51
C ALA A 42 -22.73 0.12 -24.34
N LEU A 43 -22.17 -0.05 -23.14
CA LEU A 43 -20.77 0.23 -22.86
C LEU A 43 -19.85 -0.83 -23.52
N GLU A 44 -20.25 -2.10 -23.52
CA GLU A 44 -19.53 -3.18 -24.22
C GLU A 44 -19.48 -2.97 -25.74
N ASP A 45 -20.56 -2.45 -26.34
CA ASP A 45 -20.60 -2.19 -27.79
C ASP A 45 -19.82 -0.94 -28.21
N SER A 46 -19.73 0.06 -27.33
CA SER A 46 -19.00 1.31 -27.61
C SER A 46 -17.47 1.12 -27.64
N LEU A 47 -16.95 0.14 -26.91
CA LEU A 47 -15.52 -0.17 -26.84
C LEU A 47 -14.97 -0.90 -28.08
N ARG A 48 -15.82 -1.34 -29.01
CA ARG A 48 -15.42 -2.14 -30.18
C ARG A 48 -15.03 -1.34 -31.44
N ASN A 49 -15.25 -0.02 -31.47
CA ASN A 49 -15.32 0.74 -32.73
C ASN A 49 -14.19 1.75 -33.00
N ILE A 50 -13.07 1.72 -32.28
CA ILE A 50 -12.02 2.74 -32.42
C ILE A 50 -10.67 2.06 -32.71
N ASP A 51 -10.25 1.97 -33.98
CA ASP A 51 -8.85 1.78 -34.38
C ASP A 51 -8.65 2.09 -35.89
N GLY A 52 -7.66 2.93 -36.24
CA GLY A 52 -7.25 3.17 -37.63
C GLY A 52 -6.11 4.20 -37.85
N ILE A 53 -5.06 3.74 -38.58
CA ILE A 53 -4.10 4.46 -39.48
C ILE A 53 -2.62 4.67 -39.01
N SER A 54 -1.72 3.76 -39.48
CA SER A 54 -0.32 3.85 -40.06
C SER A 54 0.76 4.79 -39.47
N SER A 55 2.10 4.57 -39.45
CA SER A 55 3.15 3.56 -39.83
C SER A 55 4.53 4.10 -39.29
N PRO A 56 5.76 3.66 -39.70
CA PRO A 56 6.52 2.42 -39.42
C PRO A 56 7.93 2.66 -38.79
N SER A 57 8.46 1.71 -38.01
CA SER A 57 9.87 1.21 -37.98
C SER A 57 10.19 0.49 -36.66
N GLY A 58 10.84 -0.67 -36.70
CA GLY A 58 11.17 -1.48 -35.52
C GLY A 58 12.60 -2.05 -35.55
N PHE A 59 13.09 -2.52 -34.39
CA PHE A 59 14.21 -3.47 -34.21
C PHE A 59 14.27 -3.98 -32.76
N GLY A 60 14.44 -5.31 -32.55
CA GLY A 60 15.03 -5.93 -31.32
C GLY A 60 14.09 -6.64 -30.31
N LYS A 61 13.62 -7.86 -30.58
CA LYS A 61 12.77 -8.67 -29.67
C LYS A 61 13.54 -9.87 -29.08
N THR A 62 13.40 -10.11 -27.77
CA THR A 62 13.84 -11.34 -27.07
C THR A 62 12.67 -12.33 -26.93
N THR A 63 12.93 -13.63 -27.11
CA THR A 63 11.92 -14.71 -27.07
C THR A 63 12.35 -15.80 -26.11
N SER A 64 11.43 -16.23 -25.22
CA SER A 64 11.67 -17.32 -24.26
C SER A 64 11.15 -18.66 -24.79
N ILE A 65 11.99 -19.69 -24.72
CA ILE A 65 11.70 -21.07 -25.13
C ILE A 65 11.84 -21.97 -23.90
N VAL A 66 10.85 -22.83 -23.67
CA VAL A 66 10.93 -23.86 -22.62
C VAL A 66 10.92 -25.24 -23.25
N PHE A 67 11.91 -26.07 -22.97
CA PHE A 67 11.92 -27.46 -23.41
C PHE A 67 12.31 -28.42 -22.30
N SER A 68 11.71 -29.60 -22.31
CA SER A 68 11.92 -30.64 -21.32
C SER A 68 12.88 -31.71 -21.85
N LEU A 69 13.87 -32.06 -21.04
CA LEU A 69 14.88 -33.07 -21.39
C LEU A 69 14.64 -34.40 -20.66
N ARG A 70 14.87 -35.51 -21.37
CA ARG A 70 14.97 -36.84 -20.75
C ARG A 70 16.34 -36.95 -20.09
N ASN A 71 16.41 -37.61 -18.93
CA ASN A 71 17.66 -37.71 -18.18
C ASN A 71 18.63 -38.70 -18.83
N GLN A 72 19.45 -38.21 -19.76
CA GLN A 72 20.55 -38.93 -20.39
C GLN A 72 21.77 -38.00 -20.50
N ILE A 73 22.95 -38.56 -20.27
CA ILE A 73 24.22 -37.81 -20.26
C ILE A 73 24.46 -37.22 -21.66
N GLY A 74 24.67 -35.91 -21.74
CA GLY A 74 25.00 -35.21 -22.99
C GLY A 74 23.83 -34.52 -23.71
N HIS A 75 22.57 -34.83 -23.38
CA HIS A 75 21.42 -34.29 -24.11
C HIS A 75 21.23 -32.76 -24.00
N LEU A 76 21.58 -32.15 -22.86
CA LEU A 76 21.56 -30.69 -22.73
C LEU A 76 22.60 -30.02 -23.63
N ALA A 77 23.80 -30.61 -23.73
CA ALA A 77 24.84 -30.10 -24.61
C ALA A 77 24.45 -30.24 -26.08
N SER A 78 23.85 -31.37 -26.48
CA SER A 78 23.30 -31.57 -27.82
C SER A 78 22.17 -30.57 -28.14
N ALA A 79 21.28 -30.29 -27.17
CA ALA A 79 20.21 -29.31 -27.35
C ALA A 79 20.76 -27.88 -27.54
N LEU A 80 21.75 -27.47 -26.76
CA LEU A 80 22.38 -26.14 -26.87
C LEU A 80 23.24 -25.99 -28.14
N GLN A 81 23.84 -27.08 -28.62
CA GLN A 81 24.58 -27.08 -29.88
C GLN A 81 23.69 -26.69 -31.08
N ILE A 82 22.39 -27.01 -31.04
CA ILE A 82 21.43 -26.59 -32.06
C ILE A 82 21.27 -25.06 -32.09
N PHE A 83 21.28 -24.38 -30.94
CA PHE A 83 21.21 -22.91 -30.90
C PHE A 83 22.46 -22.29 -31.54
N GLN A 84 23.63 -22.86 -31.26
CA GLN A 84 24.90 -22.43 -31.84
C GLN A 84 24.94 -22.63 -33.37
N GLU A 85 24.48 -23.78 -33.86
CA GLU A 85 24.44 -24.07 -35.30
C GLU A 85 23.47 -23.18 -36.09
N ASN A 86 22.42 -22.65 -35.45
CA ASN A 86 21.48 -21.70 -36.06
C ASN A 86 21.90 -20.22 -35.85
N ASN A 87 23.10 -19.96 -35.32
CA ASN A 87 23.60 -18.62 -34.98
C ASN A 87 22.63 -17.79 -34.11
N ILE A 88 21.99 -18.44 -33.15
CA ILE A 88 21.05 -17.79 -32.23
C ILE A 88 21.76 -17.49 -30.91
N ASN A 89 21.77 -16.22 -30.51
CA ASN A 89 22.38 -15.81 -29.26
C ASN A 89 21.45 -16.16 -28.09
N VAL A 90 22.01 -16.86 -27.12
CA VAL A 90 21.28 -17.22 -25.89
C VAL A 90 21.66 -16.22 -24.81
N VAL A 91 20.69 -15.46 -24.34
CA VAL A 91 20.87 -14.40 -23.35
C VAL A 91 20.88 -14.98 -21.94
N HIS A 92 20.02 -15.96 -21.69
CA HIS A 92 19.84 -16.54 -20.36
C HIS A 92 19.36 -18.00 -20.46
N ILE A 93 19.88 -18.87 -19.58
CA ILE A 93 19.49 -20.28 -19.47
C ILE A 93 19.28 -20.62 -17.99
N GLU A 94 18.12 -21.18 -17.67
CA GLU A 94 17.82 -21.71 -16.34
C GLU A 94 17.33 -23.16 -16.45
N SER A 95 17.74 -24.02 -15.52
CA SER A 95 17.23 -25.41 -15.43
C SER A 95 16.46 -25.61 -14.13
N ARG A 96 15.26 -26.20 -14.21
CA ARG A 96 14.41 -26.56 -13.06
C ARG A 96 14.02 -28.02 -13.12
N LYS A 97 13.70 -28.63 -11.97
CA LYS A 97 13.15 -29.99 -11.93
C LYS A 97 11.76 -30.01 -12.57
N SER A 98 11.55 -30.89 -13.53
CA SER A 98 10.28 -31.00 -14.26
C SER A 98 9.21 -31.65 -13.39
N ARG A 99 7.95 -31.26 -13.63
CA ARG A 99 6.77 -31.88 -13.00
C ARG A 99 6.22 -33.07 -13.80
N MET A 100 6.76 -33.35 -14.97
CA MET A 100 6.32 -34.46 -15.84
C MET A 100 6.98 -35.79 -15.43
N LYS A 101 6.24 -36.90 -15.56
CA LYS A 101 6.77 -38.24 -15.19
C LYS A 101 7.89 -38.75 -16.11
N ASP A 102 7.92 -38.28 -17.37
CA ASP A 102 8.84 -38.75 -18.42
C ASP A 102 10.04 -37.80 -18.68
N ALA A 103 10.12 -36.68 -17.96
CA ALA A 103 11.22 -35.70 -18.06
C ALA A 103 11.69 -35.32 -16.65
N GLN A 104 13.01 -35.16 -16.45
CA GLN A 104 13.55 -34.80 -15.12
C GLN A 104 13.80 -33.30 -14.96
N TYR A 105 14.08 -32.58 -16.05
CA TYR A 105 14.40 -31.16 -16.03
C TYR A 105 13.69 -30.40 -17.15
N ASP A 106 13.14 -29.24 -16.80
CA ASP A 106 12.65 -28.22 -17.72
C ASP A 106 13.72 -27.13 -17.85
N ILE A 107 14.09 -26.82 -19.09
CA ILE A 107 15.12 -25.83 -19.42
C ILE A 107 14.42 -24.61 -20.01
N TYR A 108 14.67 -23.45 -19.40
CA TYR A 108 14.18 -22.15 -19.83
C TYR A 108 15.32 -21.43 -20.53
N VAL A 109 15.09 -20.99 -21.76
CA VAL A 109 16.11 -20.34 -22.59
C VAL A 109 15.56 -19.07 -23.21
N ASP A 110 16.20 -17.93 -22.92
CA ASP A 110 15.87 -16.65 -23.53
C ASP A 110 16.82 -16.38 -24.70
N VAL A 111 16.26 -16.13 -25.89
CA VAL A 111 17.01 -15.94 -27.14
C VAL A 111 16.68 -14.61 -27.82
N GLU A 112 17.67 -14.00 -28.46
CA GLU A 112 17.46 -12.85 -29.35
C GLU A 112 17.45 -13.33 -30.81
N THR A 113 16.29 -13.36 -31.44
CA THR A 113 16.16 -13.85 -32.81
C THR A 113 14.89 -13.35 -33.49
N ASP A 114 14.88 -13.34 -34.82
CA ASP A 114 13.69 -13.08 -35.64
C ASP A 114 12.83 -14.34 -35.77
N ASN A 115 11.52 -14.16 -35.97
CA ASN A 115 10.54 -15.24 -36.01
C ASN A 115 10.87 -16.34 -37.04
N ILE A 116 11.54 -16.00 -38.15
CA ILE A 116 11.93 -16.95 -39.20
C ILE A 116 12.97 -17.95 -38.67
N ARG A 117 14.02 -17.46 -37.99
CA ARG A 117 15.07 -18.30 -37.41
C ARG A 117 14.59 -19.07 -36.18
N LEU A 118 13.65 -18.50 -35.42
CA LEU A 118 12.99 -19.15 -34.30
C LEU A 118 12.21 -20.41 -34.72
N GLU A 119 11.44 -20.33 -35.80
CA GLU A 119 10.67 -21.49 -36.31
C GLU A 119 11.59 -22.64 -36.74
N GLU A 120 12.70 -22.33 -37.41
CA GLU A 120 13.69 -23.31 -37.82
C GLU A 120 14.36 -23.99 -36.61
N LEU A 121 14.74 -23.19 -35.61
CA LEU A 121 15.31 -23.66 -34.34
C LEU A 121 14.36 -24.63 -33.62
N VAL A 122 13.08 -24.24 -33.47
CA VAL A 122 12.06 -25.04 -32.80
C VAL A 122 11.84 -26.37 -33.52
N ASN A 123 11.76 -26.36 -34.85
CA ASN A 123 11.56 -27.57 -35.64
C ASN A 123 12.71 -28.57 -35.49
N ARG A 124 13.94 -28.07 -35.27
CA ARG A 124 15.10 -28.91 -34.97
C ARG A 124 15.08 -29.42 -33.53
N LEU A 125 14.79 -28.55 -32.56
CA LEU A 125 14.70 -28.92 -31.14
C LEU A 125 13.62 -29.98 -30.88
N LYS A 126 12.45 -29.90 -31.55
CA LYS A 126 11.36 -30.90 -31.47
C LYS A 126 11.82 -32.34 -31.71
N LYS A 127 12.91 -32.55 -32.46
CA LYS A 127 13.44 -33.88 -32.77
C LYS A 127 14.30 -34.46 -31.64
N GLU A 128 14.90 -33.61 -30.80
CA GLU A 128 15.86 -34.00 -29.75
C GLU A 128 15.27 -33.94 -28.33
N VAL A 129 14.25 -33.10 -28.11
CA VAL A 129 13.66 -32.87 -26.78
C VAL A 129 12.34 -33.61 -26.61
N ALA A 130 11.99 -33.97 -25.35
CA ALA A 130 10.77 -34.75 -25.07
C ALA A 130 9.49 -33.93 -25.30
N ASN A 131 9.56 -32.64 -24.99
CA ASN A 131 8.49 -31.68 -25.20
C ASN A 131 9.10 -30.28 -25.32
N ILE A 132 8.51 -29.43 -26.15
CA ILE A 132 8.92 -28.04 -26.30
C ILE A 132 7.68 -27.17 -26.30
N THR A 133 7.69 -26.21 -25.39
CA THR A 133 6.68 -25.15 -25.29
C THR A 133 7.40 -23.85 -25.60
N PHE A 134 7.14 -23.33 -26.78
CA PHE A 134 7.51 -21.98 -27.17
C PHE A 134 6.18 -21.27 -27.43
N ASN A 135 6.04 -20.05 -26.93
CA ASN A 135 4.84 -19.26 -27.17
C ASN A 135 4.89 -18.75 -28.61
N ASP A 136 4.38 -19.51 -29.57
CA ASP A 136 3.88 -18.94 -30.83
C ASP A 136 2.60 -19.64 -31.28
N ILE A 137 1.56 -18.82 -31.38
CA ILE A 137 0.19 -19.14 -31.78
C ILE A 137 0.21 -19.63 -33.23
N THR A 138 -0.22 -20.86 -33.48
CA THR A 138 -0.44 -21.35 -34.84
C THR A 138 -1.75 -20.78 -35.38
N VAL A 139 -1.66 -19.76 -36.25
CA VAL A 139 -2.78 -19.27 -37.07
C VAL A 139 -2.77 -20.02 -38.41
N PRO A 140 -3.87 -20.66 -38.85
CA PRO A 140 -4.04 -21.00 -40.25
C PRO A 140 -4.39 -19.74 -41.07
N LEU A 141 -3.61 -19.51 -42.13
CA LEU A 141 -3.92 -18.80 -43.40
C LEU A 141 -4.95 -17.63 -43.34
N SER A 142 -4.40 -16.40 -43.29
CA SER A 142 -4.84 -15.06 -43.76
C SER A 142 -6.21 -14.84 -44.45
N PRO A 143 -6.81 -13.60 -44.48
CA PRO A 143 -6.46 -12.29 -43.86
C PRO A 143 -7.67 -11.51 -43.22
N PRO A 144 -7.62 -10.19 -42.90
CA PRO A 144 -7.16 -9.48 -41.67
C PRO A 144 -8.30 -8.55 -41.08
N PRO A 145 -8.07 -7.43 -40.36
CA PRO A 145 -7.14 -7.07 -39.27
C PRO A 145 -7.90 -6.73 -37.94
N ASN A 146 -7.20 -6.81 -36.78
CA ASN A 146 -7.42 -6.08 -35.51
C ASN A 146 -7.11 -6.98 -34.31
N VAL A 147 -5.85 -7.00 -33.88
CA VAL A 147 -5.54 -7.24 -32.47
C VAL A 147 -4.36 -6.34 -32.10
N GLN A 148 -4.66 -5.40 -31.19
CA GLN A 148 -3.77 -4.43 -30.60
C GLN A 148 -2.52 -5.07 -30.00
N GLU A 149 -1.43 -4.31 -30.15
CA GLU A 149 -0.16 -4.42 -29.45
C GLU A 149 -0.40 -4.71 -27.96
N SER A 150 0.11 -5.83 -27.46
CA SER A 150 0.40 -5.95 -26.05
C SER A 150 1.35 -4.82 -25.68
N CYS A 151 1.00 -4.06 -24.64
CA CYS A 151 1.78 -2.92 -24.17
C CYS A 151 3.27 -3.27 -24.10
N ASP A 152 4.13 -2.44 -24.71
CA ASP A 152 5.58 -2.68 -24.70
C ASP A 152 6.12 -2.55 -23.26
N MET A 153 6.24 -3.70 -22.59
CA MET A 153 6.75 -3.81 -21.22
C MET A 153 8.28 -3.71 -21.16
N SER A 154 8.99 -3.60 -22.29
CA SER A 154 10.46 -3.61 -22.32
C SER A 154 11.09 -2.41 -21.62
N ASN A 155 10.40 -1.27 -21.62
CA ASN A 155 10.88 0.00 -21.04
C ASN A 155 10.32 0.27 -19.63
N VAL A 156 9.61 -0.68 -19.04
CA VAL A 156 9.00 -0.52 -17.71
C VAL A 156 10.00 -0.97 -16.64
N PRO A 157 10.30 -0.13 -15.64
CA PRO A 157 11.14 -0.53 -14.51
C PRO A 157 10.56 -1.78 -13.83
N TRP A 158 11.43 -2.75 -13.53
CA TRP A 158 11.03 -3.97 -12.84
C TRP A 158 10.38 -3.65 -11.48
N PHE A 159 9.37 -4.44 -11.11
CA PHE A 159 8.74 -4.41 -9.80
C PHE A 159 8.32 -5.82 -9.36
N PRO A 160 8.30 -6.10 -8.04
CA PRO A 160 7.87 -7.40 -7.50
C PRO A 160 6.41 -7.68 -7.86
N ARG A 161 6.11 -8.92 -8.31
CA ARG A 161 4.73 -9.34 -8.62
C ARG A 161 4.13 -10.20 -7.51
N ASN A 162 4.96 -10.86 -6.72
CA ASN A 162 4.56 -11.61 -5.53
C ASN A 162 5.30 -11.07 -4.31
N ILE A 163 4.69 -11.19 -3.13
CA ILE A 163 5.30 -10.73 -1.88
C ILE A 163 6.68 -11.37 -1.61
N GLN A 164 6.91 -12.60 -2.08
CA GLN A 164 8.19 -13.31 -1.97
C GLN A 164 9.30 -12.65 -2.78
N ASP A 165 8.97 -11.93 -3.86
CA ASP A 165 9.96 -11.26 -4.70
C ASP A 165 10.66 -10.11 -3.95
N LEU A 166 10.10 -9.66 -2.83
CA LEU A 166 10.73 -8.68 -1.94
C LEU A 166 11.99 -9.23 -1.25
N ASP A 167 12.21 -10.56 -1.26
CA ASP A 167 13.49 -11.15 -0.84
C ASP A 167 14.67 -10.66 -1.70
N PHE A 168 14.42 -10.35 -2.98
CA PHE A 168 15.47 -9.89 -3.90
C PHE A 168 15.86 -8.43 -3.63
N SER A 169 14.89 -7.57 -3.33
CA SER A 169 15.12 -6.14 -3.09
C SER A 169 15.65 -5.85 -1.69
N ALA A 170 15.30 -6.66 -0.68
CA ALA A 170 15.69 -6.42 0.70
C ALA A 170 17.20 -6.45 1.00
N HIS A 171 18.00 -7.01 0.08
CA HIS A 171 19.47 -7.03 0.21
C HIS A 171 20.14 -5.77 -0.35
N ARG A 172 19.40 -4.90 -1.05
CA ARG A 172 19.93 -3.69 -1.70
C ARG A 172 19.93 -2.49 -0.75
N VAL A 173 20.74 -2.60 0.30
CA VAL A 173 20.90 -1.54 1.31
C VAL A 173 21.87 -0.47 0.79
N LEU A 174 21.44 0.79 0.81
CA LEU A 174 22.19 1.94 0.33
C LEU A 174 23.01 2.62 1.44
N MET A 175 22.44 2.76 2.63
CA MET A 175 23.02 3.53 3.74
C MET A 175 22.67 2.91 5.10
N TYR A 176 23.43 3.27 6.13
CA TYR A 176 23.17 2.92 7.53
C TYR A 176 23.00 1.41 7.75
N GLY A 177 23.77 0.61 7.00
CA GLY A 177 23.84 -0.83 7.16
C GLY A 177 24.85 -1.20 8.25
N THR A 178 25.94 -1.85 7.83
CA THR A 178 27.08 -2.21 8.69
C THR A 178 28.11 -1.11 8.82
N GLU A 179 28.26 -0.30 7.78
CA GLU A 179 29.17 0.84 7.73
C GLU A 179 28.44 2.09 8.22
N LEU A 180 29.01 2.72 9.24
CA LEU A 180 28.49 3.95 9.84
C LEU A 180 29.31 5.13 9.34
N ASP A 181 28.67 6.28 9.17
CA ASP A 181 29.36 7.51 8.82
C ASP A 181 30.29 7.97 9.96
N ALA A 182 31.33 8.74 9.62
CA ALA A 182 32.37 9.13 10.57
C ALA A 182 31.87 10.04 11.71
N ASP A 183 30.76 10.74 11.49
CA ASP A 183 30.06 11.59 12.43
C ASP A 183 29.00 10.84 13.27
N HIS A 184 28.72 9.57 12.94
CA HIS A 184 27.80 8.74 13.72
C HIS A 184 28.37 8.51 15.14
N PRO A 185 27.57 8.65 16.21
CA PRO A 185 28.06 8.53 17.60
C PRO A 185 28.73 7.18 17.90
N GLY A 186 28.20 6.11 17.30
CA GLY A 186 28.75 4.75 17.38
C GLY A 186 29.93 4.44 16.44
N PHE A 187 30.45 5.39 15.66
CA PHE A 187 31.51 5.12 14.67
C PHE A 187 32.79 4.56 15.30
N LYS A 188 33.17 5.08 16.47
CA LYS A 188 34.37 4.64 17.21
C LYS A 188 34.09 3.51 18.21
N ASP A 189 32.82 3.16 18.42
CA ASP A 189 32.43 2.10 19.33
C ASP A 189 32.49 0.75 18.60
N GLU A 190 33.46 -0.09 18.98
CA GLU A 190 33.61 -1.43 18.43
C GLU A 190 32.46 -2.35 18.80
N VAL A 191 31.94 -2.26 20.02
CA VAL A 191 30.84 -3.09 20.52
C VAL A 191 29.55 -2.74 19.76
N TYR A 192 29.27 -1.45 19.58
CA TYR A 192 28.10 -1.00 18.81
C TYR A 192 28.19 -1.42 17.34
N ARG A 193 29.36 -1.33 16.71
CA ARG A 193 29.57 -1.78 15.31
C ARG A 193 29.39 -3.29 15.16
N GLU A 194 29.95 -4.09 16.07
CA GLU A 194 29.71 -5.54 16.09
C GLU A 194 28.23 -5.86 16.31
N ARG A 195 27.56 -5.12 17.18
CA ARG A 195 26.12 -5.25 17.43
C ARG A 195 25.29 -4.90 16.19
N ARG A 196 25.64 -3.87 15.42
CA ARG A 196 25.01 -3.55 14.13
C ARG A 196 25.24 -4.62 13.07
N ASN A 197 26.45 -5.18 13.00
CA ASN A 197 26.75 -6.32 12.14
C ASN A 197 25.88 -7.54 12.46
N TYR A 198 25.57 -7.78 13.73
CA TYR A 198 24.65 -8.85 14.15
C TYR A 198 23.24 -8.63 13.60
N PHE A 199 22.67 -7.42 13.74
CA PHE A 199 21.34 -7.09 13.19
C PHE A 199 21.31 -7.17 11.66
N SER A 200 22.37 -6.69 10.99
CA SER A 200 22.48 -6.79 9.53
C SER A 200 22.46 -8.25 9.05
N LYS A 201 23.18 -9.15 9.73
CA LYS A 201 23.16 -10.59 9.42
C LYS A 201 21.77 -11.20 9.56
N ILE A 202 21.01 -10.82 10.60
CA ILE A 202 19.63 -11.29 10.78
C ILE A 202 18.77 -10.88 9.57
N ALA A 203 18.79 -9.60 9.21
CA ALA A 203 17.98 -9.08 8.11
C ALA A 203 18.35 -9.70 6.76
N MET A 204 19.65 -9.90 6.50
CA MET A 204 20.14 -10.53 5.26
C MET A 204 19.83 -12.03 5.17
N GLN A 205 19.67 -12.71 6.30
CA GLN A 205 19.33 -14.14 6.32
C GLN A 205 17.82 -14.39 6.23
N TYR A 206 17.00 -13.40 6.58
CA TYR A 206 15.55 -13.53 6.60
C TYR A 206 14.95 -13.75 5.20
N LYS A 207 14.06 -14.75 5.09
CA LYS A 207 13.25 -15.02 3.90
C LYS A 207 11.77 -14.91 4.20
N HIS A 208 11.01 -14.44 3.22
CA HIS A 208 9.57 -14.29 3.38
C HIS A 208 8.91 -15.65 3.72
N GLY A 209 8.07 -15.65 4.75
CA GLY A 209 7.36 -16.84 5.24
C GLY A 209 8.01 -17.49 6.46
N GLU A 210 9.24 -17.12 6.79
CA GLU A 210 9.89 -17.49 8.06
C GLU A 210 9.44 -16.55 9.18
N PRO A 211 9.43 -16.99 10.45
CA PRO A 211 9.24 -16.09 11.58
C PRO A 211 10.42 -15.12 11.70
N ILE A 212 10.13 -13.86 12.03
CA ILE A 212 11.18 -12.84 12.20
C ILE A 212 12.05 -13.24 13.41
N PRO A 213 13.39 -13.33 13.27
CA PRO A 213 14.26 -13.71 14.36
C PRO A 213 14.14 -12.75 15.54
N ARG A 214 13.89 -13.32 16.72
CA ARG A 214 13.85 -12.58 17.98
C ARG A 214 15.26 -12.20 18.41
N VAL A 215 15.38 -11.01 19.01
CA VAL A 215 16.65 -10.47 19.49
C VAL A 215 16.62 -10.28 21.00
N ASP A 216 17.65 -10.79 21.66
CA ASP A 216 17.92 -10.50 23.06
C ASP A 216 18.60 -9.14 23.18
N TYR A 217 17.80 -8.10 23.45
CA TYR A 217 18.30 -6.75 23.70
C TYR A 217 19.05 -6.65 25.03
N SER A 218 20.19 -5.97 25.04
CA SER A 218 21.01 -5.71 26.22
C SER A 218 20.28 -4.79 27.21
N ASN A 219 20.79 -4.72 28.44
CA ASN A 219 20.23 -3.81 29.45
C ASN A 219 20.41 -2.33 29.05
N GLU A 220 21.49 -2.00 28.36
CA GLU A 220 21.75 -0.65 27.86
C GLU A 220 20.77 -0.30 26.72
N GLU A 221 20.55 -1.23 25.78
CA GLU A 221 19.57 -1.05 24.70
C GLU A 221 18.15 -0.85 25.27
N LYS A 222 17.75 -1.66 26.26
CA LYS A 222 16.46 -1.49 26.95
C LYS A 222 16.37 -0.17 27.71
N TRP A 223 17.46 0.29 28.31
CA TRP A 223 17.50 1.59 28.99
C TRP A 223 17.35 2.76 28.01
N THR A 224 18.02 2.71 26.86
CA THR A 224 17.87 3.70 25.78
C THR A 224 16.43 3.76 25.29
N TRP A 225 15.83 2.59 25.00
CA TRP A 225 14.42 2.48 24.63
C TRP A 225 13.50 3.07 25.70
N GLY A 226 13.66 2.69 26.97
CA GLY A 226 12.83 3.16 28.07
C GLY A 226 12.91 4.67 28.25
N THR A 227 14.08 5.26 28.04
CA THR A 227 14.27 6.71 28.08
C THR A 227 13.46 7.42 26.98
N VAL A 228 13.50 6.92 25.75
CA VAL A 228 12.72 7.47 24.63
C VAL A 228 11.21 7.24 24.82
N PHE A 229 10.83 6.03 25.22
CA PHE A 229 9.46 5.62 25.47
C PHE A 229 8.79 6.52 26.52
N ARG A 230 9.46 6.72 27.66
CA ARG A 230 8.95 7.55 28.77
C ARG A 230 8.72 8.99 28.33
N GLU A 231 9.68 9.61 27.66
CA GLU A 231 9.54 11.01 27.24
C GLU A 231 8.43 11.19 26.20
N LEU A 232 8.39 10.34 25.16
CA LEU A 232 7.40 10.47 24.10
C LEU A 232 5.97 10.19 24.59
N THR A 233 5.79 9.20 25.47
CA THR A 233 4.47 8.87 26.02
C THR A 233 3.85 9.99 26.83
N THR A 234 4.66 10.89 27.43
CA THR A 234 4.13 12.10 28.07
C THR A 234 3.60 13.15 27.08
N LEU A 235 4.10 13.15 25.85
CA LEU A 235 3.74 14.13 24.82
C LEU A 235 2.55 13.69 23.97
N TYR A 236 2.37 12.39 23.74
CA TYR A 236 1.33 11.88 22.85
C TYR A 236 -0.08 12.40 23.14
N PRO A 237 -0.58 12.46 24.40
CA PRO A 237 -1.95 12.90 24.67
C PRO A 237 -2.30 14.29 24.12
N THR A 238 -1.29 15.17 23.98
CA THR A 238 -1.47 16.54 23.51
C THR A 238 -1.00 16.75 22.07
N HIS A 239 -0.09 15.91 21.56
CA HIS A 239 0.54 16.11 20.25
C HIS A 239 0.09 15.12 19.17
N ALA A 240 -0.19 13.86 19.53
CA ALA A 240 -0.49 12.80 18.57
C ALA A 240 -1.95 12.83 18.11
N CYS A 241 -2.20 12.32 16.91
CA CYS A 241 -3.56 12.15 16.38
C CYS A 241 -4.35 11.08 17.14
N ARG A 242 -5.68 11.14 17.04
CA ARG A 242 -6.61 10.24 17.73
C ARG A 242 -6.40 8.77 17.37
N GLU A 243 -6.08 8.46 16.12
CA GLU A 243 -5.86 7.10 15.63
C GLU A 243 -4.61 6.49 16.28
N TYR A 244 -3.54 7.27 16.42
CA TYR A 244 -2.35 6.89 17.19
C TYR A 244 -2.71 6.58 18.64
N LEU A 245 -3.43 7.49 19.31
CA LEU A 245 -3.84 7.35 20.71
C LEU A 245 -4.78 6.17 20.95
N THR A 246 -5.52 5.75 19.93
CA THR A 246 -6.39 4.56 19.98
C THR A 246 -5.57 3.26 19.88
N ASN A 247 -4.49 3.26 19.10
CA ASN A 247 -3.73 2.05 18.81
C ASN A 247 -2.53 1.81 19.74
N ILE A 248 -1.91 2.85 20.29
CA ILE A 248 -0.76 2.67 21.20
C ILE A 248 -1.08 1.83 22.45
N PRO A 249 -2.26 1.95 23.11
CA PRO A 249 -2.58 1.10 24.26
C PRO A 249 -2.72 -0.38 23.88
N LEU A 250 -3.16 -0.67 22.65
CA LEU A 250 -3.32 -2.04 22.15
C LEU A 250 -1.96 -2.69 21.87
N LEU A 251 -0.97 -1.90 21.44
CA LEU A 251 0.42 -2.35 21.30
C LEU A 251 1.07 -2.61 22.68
N VAL A 252 0.74 -1.80 23.69
CA VAL A 252 1.14 -2.05 25.09
C VAL A 252 0.55 -3.36 25.59
N GLU A 253 -0.73 -3.61 25.33
CA GLU A 253 -1.44 -4.81 25.79
C GLU A 253 -0.97 -6.09 25.09
N HIS A 254 -0.81 -6.06 23.75
CA HIS A 254 -0.63 -7.27 22.96
C HIS A 254 0.78 -7.49 22.41
N CYS A 255 1.60 -6.44 22.31
CA CYS A 255 2.91 -6.50 21.65
C CYS A 255 4.08 -6.21 22.61
N GLY A 256 3.80 -6.07 23.91
CA GLY A 256 4.84 -5.89 24.92
C GLY A 256 5.52 -4.52 24.89
N TYR A 257 4.85 -3.49 24.38
CA TYR A 257 5.34 -2.11 24.48
C TYR A 257 5.35 -1.67 25.93
N ARG A 258 6.53 -1.57 26.53
CA ARG A 258 6.72 -1.09 27.90
C ARG A 258 8.06 -0.37 28.01
N GLU A 259 8.21 0.47 29.03
CA GLU A 259 9.45 1.19 29.29
C GLU A 259 10.66 0.24 29.49
N ASP A 260 10.43 -0.94 30.08
CA ASP A 260 11.47 -1.93 30.40
C ASP A 260 11.67 -3.01 29.32
N ASN A 261 10.98 -2.91 28.17
CA ASN A 261 10.99 -3.95 27.14
C ASN A 261 10.86 -3.40 25.72
N VAL A 262 11.85 -3.71 24.88
CA VAL A 262 11.80 -3.48 23.44
C VAL A 262 10.89 -4.54 22.77
N PRO A 263 9.82 -4.15 22.07
CA PRO A 263 8.95 -5.08 21.34
C PRO A 263 9.72 -5.90 20.29
N GLN A 264 9.31 -7.15 20.10
CA GLN A 264 9.88 -8.02 19.05
C GLN A 264 9.08 -7.86 17.76
N LEU A 265 9.77 -7.72 16.63
CA LEU A 265 9.11 -7.49 15.33
C LEU A 265 8.11 -8.59 14.96
N GLU A 266 8.36 -9.84 15.32
CA GLU A 266 7.45 -10.96 15.06
C GLU A 266 6.07 -10.74 15.72
N ASP A 267 6.04 -10.31 16.98
CA ASP A 267 4.79 -10.07 17.71
C ASP A 267 4.01 -8.90 17.10
N VAL A 268 4.73 -7.82 16.77
CA VAL A 268 4.15 -6.64 16.13
C VAL A 268 3.64 -6.95 14.73
N SER A 269 4.38 -7.73 13.93
CA SER A 269 3.99 -8.19 12.60
C SER A 269 2.71 -9.01 12.64
N ASN A 270 2.60 -9.95 13.60
CA ASN A 270 1.40 -10.76 13.79
C ASN A 270 0.19 -9.92 14.19
N PHE A 271 0.38 -8.93 15.08
CA PHE A 271 -0.67 -7.99 15.47
C PHE A 271 -1.14 -7.13 14.29
N LEU A 272 -0.23 -6.53 13.52
CA LEU A 272 -0.55 -5.73 12.34
C LEU A 272 -1.27 -6.56 11.28
N LYS A 273 -0.84 -7.80 11.07
CA LYS A 273 -1.45 -8.70 10.09
C LYS A 273 -2.90 -8.99 10.44
N ALA A 274 -3.19 -9.21 11.72
CA ALA A 274 -4.56 -9.42 12.20
C ALA A 274 -5.43 -8.16 12.11
N ARG A 275 -4.84 -6.97 12.19
CA ARG A 275 -5.55 -5.68 12.22
C ARG A 275 -5.83 -5.10 10.84
N THR A 276 -4.79 -5.01 10.01
CA THR A 276 -4.83 -4.32 8.71
C THR A 276 -4.21 -5.14 7.59
N GLY A 277 -3.71 -6.35 7.87
CA GLY A 277 -2.97 -7.16 6.92
C GLY A 277 -1.53 -6.71 6.70
N PHE A 278 -1.08 -5.66 7.39
CA PHE A 278 0.33 -5.25 7.35
C PHE A 278 1.25 -6.27 8.01
N GLN A 279 2.42 -6.48 7.44
CA GLN A 279 3.45 -7.37 7.97
C GLN A 279 4.78 -6.64 8.01
N LEU A 280 5.66 -7.04 8.92
CA LEU A 280 7.01 -6.50 9.02
C LEU A 280 8.02 -7.41 8.33
N ARG A 281 9.08 -6.80 7.84
CA ARG A 281 10.28 -7.49 7.34
C ARG A 281 11.52 -6.83 7.94
N PRO A 282 12.40 -7.58 8.62
CA PRO A 282 13.66 -7.01 9.09
C PRO A 282 14.50 -6.52 7.90
N VAL A 283 15.03 -5.30 8.01
CA VAL A 283 15.93 -4.72 7.03
C VAL A 283 17.22 -4.25 7.72
N ALA A 284 18.35 -4.39 7.03
CA ALA A 284 19.64 -4.06 7.63
C ALA A 284 19.94 -2.55 7.67
N GLY A 285 19.26 -1.76 6.84
CA GLY A 285 19.44 -0.31 6.73
C GLY A 285 18.51 0.28 5.65
N TYR A 286 18.84 1.45 5.12
CA TYR A 286 18.01 2.14 4.13
C TYR A 286 18.02 1.44 2.78
N LEU A 287 16.82 1.13 2.27
CA LEU A 287 16.63 0.66 0.89
C LEU A 287 16.50 1.84 -0.08
N SER A 288 16.59 1.56 -1.38
CA SER A 288 16.16 2.53 -2.39
C SER A 288 14.68 2.87 -2.21
N SER A 289 14.28 4.12 -2.51
CA SER A 289 12.87 4.53 -2.44
C SER A 289 11.96 3.60 -3.26
N ARG A 290 12.44 3.13 -4.42
CA ARG A 290 11.71 2.16 -5.25
C ARG A 290 11.44 0.86 -4.49
N ASP A 291 12.46 0.29 -3.85
CA ASP A 291 12.35 -0.99 -3.15
C ASP A 291 11.51 -0.89 -1.88
N PHE A 292 11.70 0.18 -1.11
CA PHE A 292 10.93 0.43 0.10
C PHE A 292 9.44 0.63 -0.23
N LEU A 293 9.13 1.54 -1.15
CA LEU A 293 7.75 1.83 -1.54
C LEU A 293 7.08 0.61 -2.20
N ALA A 294 7.81 -0.19 -2.98
CA ALA A 294 7.26 -1.42 -3.54
C ALA A 294 6.78 -2.40 -2.45
N GLY A 295 7.46 -2.46 -1.30
CA GLY A 295 7.01 -3.25 -0.14
C GLY A 295 5.62 -2.82 0.37
N LEU A 296 5.36 -1.52 0.42
CA LEU A 296 4.08 -0.97 0.90
C LEU A 296 2.90 -1.45 0.03
N ALA A 297 3.11 -1.71 -1.26
CA ALA A 297 2.07 -2.24 -2.15
C ALA A 297 1.52 -3.59 -1.66
N PHE A 298 2.38 -4.38 -1.02
CA PHE A 298 2.06 -5.70 -0.44
C PHE A 298 1.66 -5.62 1.03
N ARG A 299 1.42 -4.41 1.56
CA ARG A 299 1.28 -4.16 3.00
C ARG A 299 2.47 -4.73 3.79
N LEU A 300 3.67 -4.65 3.23
CA LEU A 300 4.89 -5.09 3.88
C LEU A 300 5.75 -3.88 4.19
N PHE A 301 6.04 -3.67 5.47
CA PHE A 301 6.86 -2.58 5.95
C PHE A 301 8.26 -3.10 6.32
N HIS A 302 9.29 -2.54 5.70
CA HIS A 302 10.69 -2.85 6.01
C HIS A 302 11.07 -2.12 7.29
N CYS A 303 11.53 -2.85 8.31
CA CYS A 303 11.69 -2.35 9.67
C CYS A 303 13.06 -2.73 10.22
N THR A 304 13.81 -1.78 10.75
CA THR A 304 15.11 -2.05 11.38
C THR A 304 14.92 -2.67 12.77
N GLN A 305 15.92 -3.45 13.22
CA GLN A 305 15.92 -4.06 14.56
C GLN A 305 16.94 -3.45 15.52
N TYR A 306 17.92 -2.70 15.01
CA TYR A 306 18.92 -2.06 15.86
C TYR A 306 18.34 -0.84 16.57
N ILE A 307 18.93 -0.47 17.70
CA ILE A 307 18.56 0.73 18.46
C ILE A 307 19.67 1.77 18.33
N ARG A 308 19.30 3.06 18.40
CA ARG A 308 20.25 4.19 18.43
C ARG A 308 21.28 4.05 19.55
N HIS A 309 22.42 4.72 19.36
CA HIS A 309 23.51 4.72 20.33
C HIS A 309 23.11 5.39 21.66
N SER A 310 23.51 4.81 22.79
CA SER A 310 23.08 5.25 24.13
C SER A 310 23.61 6.64 24.55
N SER A 311 24.67 7.13 23.90
CA SER A 311 25.24 8.45 24.19
C SER A 311 24.30 9.61 23.87
N ASP A 312 23.37 9.43 22.93
CA ASP A 312 22.36 10.42 22.58
C ASP A 312 21.01 9.74 22.31
N PRO A 313 20.23 9.41 23.36
CA PRO A 313 18.96 8.71 23.20
C PRO A 313 17.90 9.57 22.50
N PHE A 314 18.05 10.89 22.45
CA PHE A 314 17.02 11.80 21.96
C PHE A 314 17.18 12.19 20.49
N TYR A 315 18.29 11.81 19.86
CA TYR A 315 18.57 12.11 18.46
C TYR A 315 19.17 10.91 17.74
N THR A 316 18.71 10.68 16.51
CA THR A 316 19.34 9.75 15.57
C THR A 316 19.02 10.21 14.15
N PRO A 317 20.01 10.26 13.23
CA PRO A 317 19.74 10.45 11.81
C PRO A 317 19.23 9.15 11.15
N GLU A 318 19.35 8.02 11.84
CA GLU A 318 18.94 6.70 11.36
C GLU A 318 17.55 6.30 11.91
N PRO A 319 16.71 5.60 11.14
CA PRO A 319 15.43 5.05 11.56
C PRO A 319 15.71 3.77 12.36
N ASP A 320 16.08 3.95 13.63
CA ASP A 320 16.28 2.85 14.57
C ASP A 320 14.94 2.24 15.01
N CYS A 321 14.97 1.13 15.77
CA CYS A 321 13.76 0.46 16.22
C CYS A 321 12.85 1.36 17.07
N CYS A 322 13.37 2.41 17.73
CA CYS A 322 12.53 3.41 18.41
C CYS A 322 11.66 4.16 17.40
N HIS A 323 12.26 4.65 16.31
CA HIS A 323 11.53 5.30 15.22
C HIS A 323 10.47 4.38 14.61
N GLU A 324 10.86 3.15 14.28
CA GLU A 324 9.97 2.20 13.64
C GLU A 324 8.78 1.84 14.53
N LEU A 325 9.07 1.42 15.77
CA LEU A 325 8.08 0.88 16.68
C LEU A 325 7.16 1.95 17.26
N MET A 326 7.71 3.11 17.63
CA MET A 326 6.94 4.20 18.24
C MET A 326 6.32 5.15 17.22
N GLY A 327 6.92 5.30 16.04
CA GLY A 327 6.43 6.16 14.97
C GLY A 327 5.39 5.48 14.09
N HIS A 328 5.79 4.42 13.39
CA HIS A 328 4.97 3.82 12.31
C HIS A 328 3.90 2.85 12.79
N MET A 329 4.23 1.94 13.71
CA MET A 329 3.36 0.79 14.04
C MET A 329 1.95 1.18 14.50
N PRO A 330 1.76 2.20 15.37
CA PRO A 330 0.42 2.58 15.82
C PRO A 330 -0.49 3.02 14.67
N LEU A 331 0.05 3.64 13.62
CA LEU A 331 -0.73 4.07 12.46
C LEU A 331 -0.90 2.97 11.43
N LEU A 332 0.07 2.08 11.25
CA LEU A 332 -0.11 0.88 10.41
C LEU A 332 -1.20 -0.06 10.96
N ALA A 333 -1.55 0.05 12.25
CA ALA A 333 -2.68 -0.64 12.87
C ALA A 333 -4.05 0.03 12.62
N ASP A 334 -4.07 1.23 12.03
CA ASP A 334 -5.28 1.91 11.57
C ASP A 334 -5.61 1.53 10.12
N ALA A 335 -6.87 1.21 9.84
CA ALA A 335 -7.29 0.70 8.54
C ALA A 335 -7.19 1.76 7.44
N SER A 336 -7.52 3.03 7.75
CA SER A 336 -7.50 4.11 6.77
C SER A 336 -6.07 4.49 6.42
N PHE A 337 -5.20 4.58 7.42
CA PHE A 337 -3.78 4.84 7.23
C PHE A 337 -3.09 3.69 6.49
N ALA A 338 -3.36 2.42 6.83
CA ALA A 338 -2.82 1.27 6.11
C ALA A 338 -3.21 1.28 4.62
N GLN A 339 -4.45 1.63 4.29
CA GLN A 339 -4.88 1.79 2.90
C GLN A 339 -4.14 2.92 2.21
N PHE A 340 -3.98 4.06 2.88
CA PHE A 340 -3.22 5.20 2.37
C PHE A 340 -1.76 4.82 2.06
N SER A 341 -1.06 4.17 2.98
CA SER A 341 0.31 3.70 2.77
C SER A 341 0.40 2.69 1.62
N GLN A 342 -0.57 1.79 1.51
CA GLN A 342 -0.62 0.82 0.40
C GLN A 342 -0.83 1.50 -0.96
N GLU A 343 -1.66 2.55 -1.02
CA GLU A 343 -1.90 3.32 -2.25
C GLU A 343 -0.60 3.96 -2.78
N ILE A 344 0.22 4.53 -1.88
CA ILE A 344 1.55 5.04 -2.23
C ILE A 344 2.42 3.92 -2.81
N GLY A 345 2.40 2.74 -2.20
CA GLY A 345 3.14 1.59 -2.71
C GLY A 345 2.67 1.12 -4.07
N LEU A 346 1.35 1.03 -4.30
CA LEU A 346 0.79 0.65 -5.60
C LEU A 346 1.11 1.68 -6.69
N ALA A 347 1.19 2.96 -6.35
CA ALA A 347 1.59 4.02 -7.26
C ALA A 347 3.06 3.90 -7.70
N SER A 348 3.94 3.31 -6.87
CA SER A 348 5.37 3.17 -7.18
C SER A 348 5.68 2.02 -8.16
N LEU A 349 4.80 1.01 -8.26
CA LEU A 349 5.03 -0.17 -9.09
C LEU A 349 5.06 0.20 -10.58
N GLY A 350 6.20 -0.03 -11.22
CA GLY A 350 6.43 0.27 -12.64
C GLY A 350 6.53 1.78 -12.96
N ALA A 351 6.55 2.65 -11.95
CA ALA A 351 6.75 4.09 -12.14
C ALA A 351 8.21 4.39 -12.53
N SER A 352 8.46 5.47 -13.27
CA SER A 352 9.82 5.94 -13.59
C SER A 352 10.55 6.42 -12.33
N ASP A 353 11.88 6.58 -12.39
CA ASP A 353 12.67 7.05 -11.24
C ASP A 353 12.27 8.47 -10.81
N GLU A 354 11.90 9.33 -11.76
CA GLU A 354 11.38 10.67 -11.46
C GLU A 354 10.07 10.62 -10.66
N GLU A 355 9.13 9.75 -11.06
CA GLU A 355 7.86 9.59 -10.37
C GLU A 355 8.04 8.91 -9.00
N VAL A 356 8.95 7.94 -8.88
CA VAL A 356 9.33 7.35 -7.59
C VAL A 356 9.93 8.41 -6.65
N SER A 357 10.76 9.31 -7.15
CA SER A 357 11.31 10.42 -6.36
C SER A 357 10.19 11.33 -5.84
N LYS A 358 9.24 11.72 -6.70
CA LYS A 358 8.05 12.50 -6.28
C LYS A 358 7.22 11.77 -5.23
N LEU A 359 6.98 10.47 -5.42
CA LEU A 359 6.26 9.63 -4.44
C LEU A 359 7.02 9.54 -3.11
N SER A 360 8.35 9.42 -3.15
CA SER A 360 9.21 9.41 -1.96
C SER A 360 9.07 10.72 -1.16
N THR A 361 9.05 11.87 -1.85
CA THR A 361 8.81 13.17 -1.22
C THR A 361 7.40 13.27 -0.62
N CYS A 362 6.38 12.79 -1.34
CA CYS A 362 5.02 12.73 -0.80
C CYS A 362 4.93 11.83 0.43
N TYR A 363 5.58 10.66 0.40
CA TYR A 363 5.69 9.76 1.55
C TYR A 363 6.36 10.45 2.73
N PHE A 364 7.47 11.15 2.51
CA PHE A 364 8.19 11.90 3.53
C PHE A 364 7.30 12.96 4.21
N PHE A 365 6.63 13.81 3.43
CA PHE A 365 5.77 14.86 4.01
C PHE A 365 4.39 14.39 4.48
N THR A 366 4.12 13.09 4.41
CA THR A 366 2.89 12.48 4.95
C THR A 366 3.24 11.46 6.02
N VAL A 367 3.70 10.27 5.63
CA VAL A 367 4.00 9.16 6.53
C VAL A 367 5.12 9.49 7.53
N GLU A 368 6.13 10.29 7.15
CA GLU A 368 7.23 10.65 8.07
C GLU A 368 6.97 11.94 8.86
N PHE A 369 6.50 13.01 8.22
CA PHE A 369 6.38 14.34 8.83
C PHE A 369 4.99 14.98 8.67
N GLY A 370 3.96 14.17 8.46
CA GLY A 370 2.59 14.65 8.25
C GLY A 370 1.86 15.07 9.51
N LEU A 371 1.00 16.08 9.35
CA LEU A 371 0.06 16.56 10.34
C LEU A 371 -1.39 16.33 9.88
N CYS A 372 -2.32 16.15 10.80
CA CYS A 372 -3.74 16.08 10.48
C CYS A 372 -4.53 17.11 11.30
N LYS A 373 -5.67 17.54 10.76
CA LYS A 373 -6.58 18.44 11.47
C LYS A 373 -7.64 17.64 12.23
N GLN A 374 -7.75 17.85 13.53
CA GLN A 374 -8.72 17.20 14.41
C GLN A 374 -9.30 18.21 15.38
N ASP A 375 -10.63 18.31 15.43
CA ASP A 375 -11.36 19.21 16.33
C ASP A 375 -10.92 20.69 16.26
N GLY A 376 -10.45 21.12 15.09
CA GLY A 376 -9.97 22.49 14.85
C GLY A 376 -8.46 22.68 15.05
N ASP A 377 -7.79 21.75 15.72
CA ASP A 377 -6.35 21.78 15.97
C ASP A 377 -5.56 20.90 15.00
N LEU A 378 -4.24 21.11 14.94
CA LEU A 378 -3.32 20.19 14.28
C LEU A 378 -2.76 19.16 15.28
N ARG A 379 -2.63 17.92 14.80
CA ARG A 379 -2.02 16.79 15.51
C ARG A 379 -1.04 16.05 14.60
N ALA A 380 0.01 15.50 15.19
CA ALA A 380 1.02 14.74 14.48
C ALA A 380 0.56 13.32 14.18
N TYR A 381 0.83 12.88 12.95
CA TYR A 381 0.76 11.48 12.56
C TYR A 381 2.04 11.00 11.88
N GLY A 382 2.92 11.91 11.43
CA GLY A 382 4.21 11.52 10.87
C GLY A 382 5.07 10.73 11.87
N ALA A 383 5.64 9.61 11.43
CA ALA A 383 6.48 8.74 12.27
C ALA A 383 7.75 9.44 12.78
N GLY A 384 8.40 10.24 11.93
CA GLY A 384 9.53 11.11 12.31
C GLY A 384 9.16 12.10 13.42
N LEU A 385 7.95 12.67 13.38
CA LEU A 385 7.44 13.50 14.48
C LEU A 385 7.18 12.67 15.74
N LEU A 386 6.47 11.56 15.61
CA LEU A 386 6.05 10.74 16.75
C LEU A 386 7.19 9.97 17.44
N SER A 387 8.39 9.99 16.85
CA SER A 387 9.61 9.38 17.39
C SER A 387 10.70 10.40 17.75
N SER A 388 10.47 11.69 17.51
CA SER A 388 11.40 12.79 17.79
C SER A 388 10.81 13.78 18.78
N ILE A 389 11.32 13.79 20.01
CA ILE A 389 10.81 14.67 21.08
C ILE A 389 10.92 16.15 20.70
N GLY A 390 12.06 16.55 20.13
CA GLY A 390 12.35 17.93 19.77
C GLY A 390 11.45 18.40 18.62
N GLU A 391 11.35 17.59 17.57
CA GLU A 391 10.61 17.96 16.37
C GLU A 391 9.09 17.90 16.58
N LEU A 392 8.60 16.94 17.39
CA LEU A 392 7.18 16.88 17.78
C LEU A 392 6.71 18.17 18.45
N LYS A 393 7.51 18.69 19.40
CA LYS A 393 7.23 19.95 20.07
C LYS A 393 7.32 21.13 19.10
N HIS A 394 8.31 21.13 18.22
CA HIS A 394 8.52 22.21 17.27
C HIS A 394 7.41 22.32 16.22
N ALA A 395 7.06 21.20 15.58
CA ALA A 395 6.15 21.12 14.44
C ALA A 395 4.74 21.66 14.73
N LEU A 396 4.29 21.59 16.00
CA LEU A 396 2.98 22.10 16.40
C LEU A 396 3.02 23.58 16.84
N THR A 397 4.18 24.19 17.06
CA THR A 397 4.29 25.61 17.45
C THR A 397 4.00 26.58 16.31
N ASP A 398 3.61 27.82 16.63
CA ASP A 398 3.36 28.88 15.61
C ASP A 398 4.61 29.28 14.81
N LYS A 399 5.80 28.87 15.26
CA LYS A 399 7.07 29.11 14.55
C LYS A 399 7.22 28.21 13.32
N ALA A 400 6.62 27.02 13.34
CA ALA A 400 6.68 26.06 12.24
C ALA A 400 5.67 26.45 11.15
N LYS A 401 6.14 26.52 9.90
CA LYS A 401 5.26 26.79 8.76
C LYS A 401 4.44 25.53 8.47
N LYS A 402 3.12 25.66 8.43
CA LYS A 402 2.21 24.56 8.05
C LYS A 402 1.40 24.94 6.82
N ILE A 403 1.36 24.07 5.82
CA ILE A 403 0.55 24.28 4.61
C ILE A 403 -0.27 23.03 4.30
N ARG A 404 -1.35 23.20 3.53
CA ARG A 404 -2.19 22.06 3.15
C ARG A 404 -1.41 21.12 2.23
N PHE A 405 -1.59 19.82 2.43
CA PHE A 405 -1.02 18.80 1.58
C PHE A 405 -1.65 18.82 0.18
N GLU A 406 -0.79 19.03 -0.82
CA GLU A 406 -1.13 19.01 -2.24
C GLU A 406 -0.01 18.23 -2.95
N PRO A 407 -0.22 16.98 -3.38
CA PRO A 407 0.86 16.11 -3.85
C PRO A 407 1.76 16.73 -4.92
N MET A 408 1.18 17.37 -5.94
CA MET A 408 1.92 18.02 -7.03
C MET A 408 2.88 19.13 -6.56
N ARG A 409 2.50 19.86 -5.51
CA ARG A 409 3.33 20.92 -4.92
C ARG A 409 4.31 20.33 -3.90
N THR A 410 3.84 19.37 -3.12
CA THR A 410 4.60 18.72 -2.04
C THR A 410 5.76 17.93 -2.62
N SER A 411 5.58 17.27 -3.77
CA SER A 411 6.63 16.47 -4.41
C SER A 411 7.84 17.28 -4.88
N GLN A 412 7.74 18.61 -4.91
CA GLN A 412 8.82 19.54 -5.27
C GLN A 412 9.56 20.08 -4.04
N GLN A 413 9.09 19.77 -2.83
CA GLN A 413 9.69 20.24 -1.59
C GLN A 413 10.95 19.44 -1.25
N GLU A 414 12.02 20.14 -0.87
CA GLU A 414 13.25 19.53 -0.38
C GLU A 414 13.01 18.87 1.00
N CYS A 415 13.48 17.64 1.16
CA CYS A 415 13.39 16.87 2.40
C CYS A 415 14.66 17.08 3.22
N LEU A 416 14.54 17.63 4.43
CA LEU A 416 15.68 17.85 5.31
C LEU A 416 15.84 16.63 6.23
N ILE A 417 16.97 15.93 6.15
CA ILE A 417 17.19 14.69 6.93
C ILE A 417 17.97 14.90 8.23
N THR A 418 18.75 15.98 8.34
CA THR A 418 19.61 16.25 9.51
C THR A 418 19.10 17.37 10.42
N THR A 419 18.09 18.12 9.99
CA THR A 419 17.52 19.27 10.70
C THR A 419 15.99 19.19 10.71
N PHE A 420 15.34 19.99 11.55
CA PHE A 420 13.88 20.13 11.53
C PHE A 420 13.40 20.62 10.17
N GLN A 421 12.19 20.20 9.77
CA GLN A 421 11.60 20.65 8.51
C GLN A 421 11.26 22.14 8.53
N ASP A 422 11.56 22.83 7.43
CA ASP A 422 11.16 24.23 7.21
C ASP A 422 9.64 24.39 7.05
N VAL A 423 8.98 23.33 6.57
CA VAL A 423 7.54 23.31 6.33
C VAL A 423 6.97 21.92 6.59
N TYR A 424 5.81 21.89 7.23
CA TYR A 424 5.02 20.69 7.48
C TYR A 424 3.74 20.74 6.65
N PHE A 425 3.27 19.58 6.22
CA PHE A 425 2.05 19.46 5.43
C PHE A 425 0.94 18.84 6.26
N PHE A 426 -0.26 19.42 6.16
CA PHE A 426 -1.42 18.89 6.87
C PHE A 426 -2.55 18.45 5.94
N THR A 427 -3.28 17.42 6.35
CA THR A 427 -4.51 16.93 5.71
C THR A 427 -5.71 17.09 6.65
N ASP A 428 -6.92 17.17 6.10
CA ASP A 428 -8.13 17.25 6.93
C ASP A 428 -8.49 15.88 7.53
N SER A 429 -8.12 14.78 6.85
CA SER A 429 -8.27 13.41 7.30
C SER A 429 -7.35 12.47 6.52
N PHE A 430 -7.23 11.21 6.95
CA PHE A 430 -6.54 10.18 6.15
C PHE A 430 -7.28 9.85 4.84
N GLU A 431 -8.60 10.01 4.81
CA GLU A 431 -9.38 9.84 3.57
C GLU A 431 -9.05 10.94 2.55
N ASP A 432 -8.92 12.19 3.00
CA ASP A 432 -8.46 13.32 2.16
C ASP A 432 -7.02 13.08 1.64
N ALA A 433 -6.12 12.58 2.50
CA ALA A 433 -4.77 12.22 2.09
C ALA A 433 -4.76 11.13 0.99
N LYS A 434 -5.55 10.07 1.20
CA LYS A 434 -5.69 8.94 0.27
C LYS A 434 -6.28 9.37 -1.06
N GLU A 435 -7.34 10.16 -1.05
CA GLU A 435 -7.97 10.61 -2.29
C GLU A 435 -7.04 11.53 -3.09
N ARG A 436 -6.32 12.43 -2.43
CA ARG A 436 -5.28 13.25 -3.07
C ARG A 436 -4.18 12.40 -3.69
N MET A 437 -3.73 11.36 -2.98
CA MET A 437 -2.70 10.45 -3.50
C MET A 437 -3.19 9.59 -4.66
N ARG A 438 -4.46 9.15 -4.68
CA ARG A 438 -5.04 8.48 -5.86
C ARG A 438 -5.09 9.40 -7.07
N GLN A 439 -5.51 10.64 -6.87
CA GLN A 439 -5.51 11.63 -7.94
C GLN A 439 -4.08 11.87 -8.46
N PHE A 440 -3.11 11.97 -7.57
CA PHE A 440 -1.70 12.06 -7.96
C PHE A 440 -1.22 10.80 -8.71
N ALA A 441 -1.51 9.61 -8.20
CA ALA A 441 -1.16 8.34 -8.81
C ALA A 441 -1.76 8.18 -10.21
N SER A 442 -2.95 8.73 -10.47
CA SER A 442 -3.56 8.74 -11.79
C SER A 442 -2.78 9.57 -12.84
N THR A 443 -1.91 10.48 -12.39
CA THR A 443 -1.03 11.27 -13.28
C THR A 443 0.26 10.54 -13.66
N ILE A 444 0.61 9.46 -12.95
CA ILE A 444 1.81 8.66 -13.20
C ILE A 444 1.63 7.89 -14.51
N LYS A 445 2.53 8.15 -15.46
CA LYS A 445 2.51 7.49 -16.77
C LYS A 445 3.11 6.10 -16.66
N ARG A 446 2.27 5.07 -16.78
CA ARG A 446 2.67 3.67 -16.96
C ARG A 446 1.71 2.96 -17.93
N PRO A 447 2.16 1.94 -18.66
CA PRO A 447 1.36 1.33 -19.73
C PRO A 447 0.23 0.40 -19.23
N PHE A 448 0.07 0.24 -17.92
CA PHE A 448 -0.90 -0.64 -17.29
C PHE A 448 -1.39 -0.08 -15.96
N ALA A 449 -2.53 -0.57 -15.49
CA ALA A 449 -2.93 -0.40 -14.10
C ALA A 449 -2.45 -1.60 -13.26
N VAL A 450 -2.33 -1.42 -11.96
CA VAL A 450 -2.00 -2.50 -11.02
C VAL A 450 -3.11 -2.65 -9.99
N ARG A 451 -3.39 -3.88 -9.58
CA ARG A 451 -4.30 -4.19 -8.48
C ARG A 451 -3.62 -5.18 -7.54
N TYR A 452 -3.69 -4.92 -6.24
CA TYR A 452 -3.25 -5.90 -5.25
C TYR A 452 -4.35 -6.94 -5.02
N ASN A 453 -3.98 -8.22 -5.08
CA ASN A 453 -4.83 -9.34 -4.73
C ASN A 453 -4.47 -9.87 -3.33
N PRO A 454 -5.29 -9.63 -2.30
CA PRO A 454 -4.99 -10.03 -0.94
C PRO A 454 -5.09 -11.54 -0.70
N TYR A 455 -5.75 -12.30 -1.58
CA TYR A 455 -5.88 -13.75 -1.43
C TYR A 455 -4.61 -14.49 -1.84
N THR A 456 -3.96 -14.01 -2.90
CA THR A 456 -2.74 -14.59 -3.45
C THR A 456 -1.47 -13.86 -3.00
N ASN A 457 -1.61 -12.70 -2.34
CA ASN A 457 -0.50 -11.79 -2.00
C ASN A 457 0.32 -11.39 -3.23
N SER A 458 -0.36 -11.13 -4.35
CA SER A 458 0.24 -10.79 -5.64
C SER A 458 -0.30 -9.48 -6.19
N VAL A 459 0.43 -8.92 -7.16
CA VAL A 459 0.00 -7.76 -7.93
C VAL A 459 -0.44 -8.22 -9.31
N ASP A 460 -1.71 -7.98 -9.61
CA ASP A 460 -2.30 -8.20 -10.92
C ASP A 460 -1.98 -7.00 -11.81
N VAL A 461 -1.38 -7.27 -12.96
CA VAL A 461 -1.13 -6.27 -14.00
C VAL A 461 -2.31 -6.25 -14.95
N LEU A 462 -2.97 -5.11 -15.04
CA LEU A 462 -4.14 -4.87 -15.88
C LEU A 462 -3.70 -4.15 -17.16
N ASP A 463 -3.23 -4.93 -18.12
CA ASP A 463 -2.69 -4.49 -19.42
C ASP A 463 -3.58 -4.88 -20.60
N ASN A 464 -4.60 -5.71 -20.40
CA ASN A 464 -5.49 -6.18 -21.44
C ASN A 464 -6.93 -6.38 -20.94
N THR A 465 -7.88 -6.39 -21.89
CA THR A 465 -9.32 -6.50 -21.62
C THR A 465 -9.72 -7.77 -20.89
N ARG A 466 -8.99 -8.88 -21.07
CA ARG A 466 -9.29 -10.16 -20.39
C ARG A 466 -8.93 -10.10 -18.91
N CYS A 467 -7.78 -9.51 -18.55
CA CYS A 467 -7.41 -9.28 -17.15
C CYS A 467 -8.44 -8.40 -16.46
N ILE A 468 -8.84 -7.29 -17.11
CA ILE A 468 -9.86 -6.38 -16.59
C ILE A 468 -11.21 -7.10 -16.42
N ALA A 469 -11.65 -7.89 -17.40
CA ALA A 469 -12.91 -8.64 -17.31
C ALA A 469 -12.93 -9.64 -16.14
N THR A 470 -11.79 -10.25 -15.84
CA THR A 470 -11.65 -11.17 -14.69
C THR A 470 -11.86 -10.42 -13.38
N VAL A 471 -11.21 -9.27 -13.21
CA VAL A 471 -11.37 -8.41 -12.03
C VAL A 471 -12.81 -7.91 -11.88
N VAL A 472 -13.44 -7.47 -12.98
CA VAL A 472 -14.84 -7.02 -12.96
C VAL A 472 -15.79 -8.16 -12.53
N SER A 473 -15.53 -9.38 -12.98
CA SER A 473 -16.31 -10.56 -12.59
C SER A 473 -16.19 -10.85 -11.09
N GLU A 474 -14.99 -10.73 -10.52
CA GLU A 474 -14.77 -10.86 -9.07
C GLU A 474 -15.52 -9.79 -8.29
N LEU A 475 -15.37 -8.52 -8.67
CA LEU A 475 -16.02 -7.39 -8.01
C LEU A 475 -17.56 -7.48 -8.07
N LYS A 476 -18.10 -8.05 -9.15
CA LYS A 476 -19.55 -8.33 -9.25
C LYS A 476 -20.00 -9.30 -8.15
N GLY A 477 -19.18 -10.28 -7.78
CA GLY A 477 -19.46 -11.18 -6.66
C GLY A 477 -19.60 -10.41 -5.35
N ASP A 478 -18.66 -9.52 -5.05
CA ASP A 478 -18.68 -8.69 -3.84
C ASP A 478 -19.88 -7.74 -3.81
N LEU A 479 -20.19 -7.09 -4.95
CA LEU A 479 -21.36 -6.23 -5.09
C LEU A 479 -22.68 -7.01 -4.89
N CYS A 480 -22.76 -8.27 -5.34
CA CYS A 480 -23.91 -9.13 -5.09
C CYS A 480 -24.11 -9.39 -3.58
N ILE A 481 -23.03 -9.62 -2.84
CA ILE A 481 -23.08 -9.84 -1.38
C ILE A 481 -23.61 -8.58 -0.68
N VAL A 482 -23.07 -7.40 -1.02
CA VAL A 482 -23.53 -6.12 -0.46
C VAL A 482 -25.00 -5.86 -0.81
N SER A 483 -25.40 -6.16 -2.05
CA SER A 483 -26.79 -6.02 -2.49
C SER A 483 -27.76 -6.93 -1.73
N ASP A 484 -27.40 -8.19 -1.48
CA ASP A 484 -28.22 -9.11 -0.68
C ASP A 484 -28.33 -8.64 0.77
N ALA A 485 -27.22 -8.18 1.36
CA ALA A 485 -27.21 -7.63 2.72
C ALA A 485 -28.14 -6.41 2.86
N LEU A 486 -28.05 -5.45 1.92
CA LEU A 486 -28.93 -4.28 1.87
C LEU A 486 -30.41 -4.68 1.73
N ARG A 487 -30.71 -5.65 0.86
CA ARG A 487 -32.07 -6.15 0.68
C ARG A 487 -32.65 -6.76 1.96
N ARG A 488 -31.84 -7.55 2.69
CA ARG A 488 -32.25 -8.15 3.97
C ARG A 488 -32.53 -7.09 5.03
N LEU A 489 -31.70 -6.05 5.12
CA LEU A 489 -31.91 -4.93 6.04
C LEU A 489 -33.19 -4.16 5.71
N GLN A 490 -33.44 -3.86 4.43
CA GLN A 490 -34.68 -3.21 3.99
C GLN A 490 -35.93 -4.05 4.32
N MET A 491 -35.85 -5.38 4.19
CA MET A 491 -36.95 -6.26 4.58
C MET A 491 -37.21 -6.24 6.10
N LEU A 492 -36.15 -6.18 6.92
CA LEU A 492 -36.25 -6.08 8.37
C LEU A 492 -36.86 -4.75 8.80
N GLU A 493 -36.41 -3.63 8.21
CA GLU A 493 -36.98 -2.30 8.44
C GLU A 493 -38.47 -2.26 8.07
N LYS A 494 -38.85 -2.86 6.94
CA LYS A 494 -40.25 -2.95 6.51
C LYS A 494 -41.10 -3.73 7.51
N LYS A 495 -40.63 -4.88 7.99
CA LYS A 495 -41.33 -5.69 9.01
C LYS A 495 -41.50 -4.95 10.33
N LEU A 496 -40.51 -4.16 10.75
CA LEU A 496 -40.61 -3.32 11.95
C LEU A 496 -41.63 -2.19 11.77
N ASN A 497 -41.60 -1.49 10.64
CA ASN A 497 -42.57 -0.45 10.34
C ASN A 497 -44.01 -0.99 10.26
N GLU A 498 -44.19 -2.22 9.76
CA GLU A 498 -45.49 -2.91 9.77
C GLU A 498 -45.94 -3.32 11.19
N TYR A 499 -45.00 -3.61 12.10
CA TYR A 499 -45.28 -3.94 13.49
C TYR A 499 -45.63 -2.69 14.32
N GLU A 500 -44.94 -1.57 14.12
CA GLU A 500 -45.21 -0.29 14.81
C GLU A 500 -46.52 0.37 14.35
N ASN A 501 -46.95 0.12 13.11
CA ASN A 501 -48.21 0.65 12.57
C ASN A 501 -49.42 -0.27 12.78
N LYS A 502 -49.30 -1.38 13.52
CA LYS A 502 -50.45 -2.22 13.88
C LYS A 502 -51.31 -1.51 14.95
N PRO A 503 -52.63 -1.34 14.75
CA PRO A 503 -53.50 -0.71 15.72
C PRO A 503 -53.60 -1.55 17.02
N ASN A 504 -53.59 -0.88 18.17
CA ASN A 504 -53.53 -1.44 19.54
C ASN A 504 -54.60 -2.48 19.94
N ASN A 505 -55.53 -2.86 19.06
CA ASN A 505 -56.60 -3.82 19.34
C ASN A 505 -56.28 -5.28 18.93
N SER A 506 -55.02 -5.61 18.61
CA SER A 506 -54.63 -6.97 18.23
C SER A 506 -53.32 -7.47 18.88
N LEU A 507 -53.05 -7.10 20.13
CA LEU A 507 -51.99 -7.75 20.92
C LEU A 507 -52.47 -9.15 21.37
N GLY A 508 -52.24 -10.15 20.51
CA GLY A 508 -52.30 -11.56 20.87
C GLY A 508 -50.96 -12.06 21.41
N SER A 509 -50.98 -12.55 22.67
CA SER A 509 -49.94 -13.32 23.40
C SER A 509 -48.49 -12.77 23.50
N PRO A 510 -47.76 -13.03 24.61
CA PRO A 510 -46.41 -12.47 24.83
C PRO A 510 -45.29 -12.98 23.91
N LEU A 511 -45.58 -13.96 23.04
CA LEU A 511 -44.61 -14.65 22.18
C LEU A 511 -44.32 -13.92 20.85
N ASP A 512 -45.13 -12.93 20.47
CA ASP A 512 -45.01 -12.19 19.20
C ASP A 512 -44.18 -10.90 19.28
N ARG A 513 -43.56 -10.61 20.44
CA ARG A 513 -42.68 -9.45 20.59
C ARG A 513 -41.31 -9.74 19.97
N PRO A 514 -40.76 -8.89 19.09
CA PRO A 514 -39.36 -9.03 18.68
C PRO A 514 -38.47 -8.97 19.93
N SER A 515 -37.50 -9.89 20.02
CA SER A 515 -36.57 -9.97 21.15
C SER A 515 -35.94 -8.60 21.42
N ARG A 516 -35.84 -8.20 22.70
CA ARG A 516 -35.18 -6.95 23.15
C ARG A 516 -33.83 -6.70 22.46
N HIS A 517 -33.13 -7.78 22.15
CA HIS A 517 -31.84 -7.77 21.48
C HIS A 517 -31.86 -7.24 20.04
N VAL A 518 -32.97 -7.41 19.33
CA VAL A 518 -33.18 -6.89 17.97
C VAL A 518 -33.48 -5.39 18.03
N THR A 519 -34.24 -4.95 19.02
CA THR A 519 -34.59 -3.55 19.24
C THR A 519 -33.36 -2.72 19.67
N GLU A 520 -32.52 -3.26 20.56
CA GLU A 520 -31.26 -2.62 21.00
C GLU A 520 -30.23 -2.52 19.86
N LYS A 521 -30.09 -3.56 19.02
CA LYS A 521 -29.18 -3.51 17.86
C LYS A 521 -29.56 -2.43 16.85
N LEU A 522 -30.85 -2.17 16.66
CA LEU A 522 -31.33 -1.17 15.70
C LEU A 522 -31.30 0.26 16.25
N GLN A 523 -31.52 0.46 17.54
CA GLN A 523 -31.30 1.76 18.20
C GLN A 523 -29.83 2.20 18.10
N MET A 524 -28.89 1.26 18.17
CA MET A 524 -27.46 1.51 17.94
C MET A 524 -27.13 1.85 16.48
N ILE A 525 -27.82 1.25 15.52
CA ILE A 525 -27.65 1.54 14.07
C ILE A 525 -28.24 2.91 13.70
N GLY A 526 -29.38 3.28 14.28
CA GLY A 526 -30.03 4.58 14.02
C GLY A 526 -29.32 5.81 14.59
N GLN A 527 -28.33 5.62 15.49
CA GLN A 527 -27.59 6.71 16.15
C GLN A 527 -26.23 7.02 15.52
N ARG A 528 -25.72 6.20 14.57
CA ARG A 528 -24.40 6.43 13.95
C ARG A 528 -24.48 6.57 12.43
N GLU A 529 -24.39 7.85 12.04
CA GLU A 529 -23.78 8.38 10.82
C GLU A 529 -24.44 8.11 9.45
N SER A 530 -24.82 9.21 8.81
CA SER A 530 -25.07 9.32 7.37
C SER A 530 -23.77 9.08 6.60
N ILE A 531 -23.69 7.95 5.90
CA ILE A 531 -22.62 7.69 4.92
C ILE A 531 -23.04 8.34 3.60
N ASP A 532 -22.31 9.38 3.20
CA ASP A 532 -22.47 10.03 1.88
C ASP A 532 -21.64 9.24 0.85
N LEU A 533 -22.32 8.43 0.04
CA LEU A 533 -21.75 7.69 -1.09
C LEU A 533 -22.10 8.43 -2.38
N SER A 534 -21.45 9.55 -2.64
CA SER A 534 -21.37 10.12 -3.98
C SER A 534 -20.06 9.66 -4.63
N LEU A 535 -20.15 8.59 -5.43
CA LEU A 535 -19.16 8.24 -6.45
C LEU A 535 -19.29 9.16 -7.66
#